data_AF-A0AAT9R1T5-F1
#
_entry.id   AF-A0AAT9R1T5-F1
#
_cell.length_a   1.000
_cell.length_b   1.000
_cell.length_c   1.000
_cell.angle_alpha   90.00
_cell.angle_beta   90.00
_cell.angle_gamma   90.00
#
_symmetry.space_group_name_H-M   'P 1'
#
loop_
_entity.id
_entity.type
_entity.pdbx_description
1 polymer ?
#
loop_
_entity_poly.entity_id
_entity_poly.type
_entity_poly.pdbx_seq_one_letter_code
_entity_poly.pdbx_strand_id
1 'polypeptide(L)'
;MKKPRMGRVVAASAVLISSGAIVFVPASVASATEDDCDGIAVVGVFRAVESGASFDFRGRRVELQNESALDRYSRAEIKSGRRAGDRLWVDRSHRSFPNFKGVVSDQQAKSDGWKMCGPYTGSRTQSVFNANFAARACGEFDGITKCGKWWVD
;
A
#
# COMPACT_ATOMS: atom_id res chain seq x y z
N MET A 1 6.49 37.52 68.56
CA MET A 1 6.06 38.64 67.68
C MET A 1 6.54 38.39 66.25
N LYS A 2 5.73 38.81 65.25
CA LYS A 2 5.87 38.88 63.76
C LYS A 2 7.34 38.97 63.24
N LYS A 3 7.78 38.52 62.05
CA LYS A 3 7.20 38.13 60.73
C LYS A 3 8.32 37.44 59.87
N PRO A 4 8.04 36.88 58.67
CA PRO A 4 8.87 35.94 57.90
C PRO A 4 9.78 36.61 56.86
N ARG A 5 10.62 35.85 56.14
CA ARG A 5 11.03 36.17 54.74
C ARG A 5 11.52 34.97 53.92
N MET A 6 11.04 34.97 52.68
CA MET A 6 11.28 34.06 51.54
C MET A 6 12.72 33.62 51.29
N GLY A 7 12.85 32.35 50.89
CA GLY A 7 13.07 32.02 49.49
C GLY A 7 14.50 31.77 49.04
N ARG A 8 14.75 30.56 48.52
CA ARG A 8 15.63 30.31 47.37
C ARG A 8 15.37 28.91 46.82
N VAL A 9 14.74 28.87 45.65
CA VAL A 9 14.69 27.71 44.75
C VAL A 9 16.04 27.63 44.06
N VAL A 10 16.67 26.46 44.08
CA VAL A 10 17.77 26.13 43.16
C VAL A 10 17.36 24.86 42.42
N ALA A 11 17.17 25.02 41.12
CA ALA A 11 16.76 23.98 40.18
C ALA A 11 17.85 22.89 40.08
N ALA A 12 17.45 21.63 40.18
CA ALA A 12 18.29 20.50 39.87
C ALA A 12 18.16 20.19 38.37
N SER A 13 19.22 20.47 37.60
CA SER A 13 19.34 20.05 36.22
C SER A 13 19.58 18.54 36.17
N ALA A 14 18.54 17.77 35.85
CA ALA A 14 18.67 16.35 35.57
C ALA A 14 19.18 16.16 34.12
N VAL A 15 20.42 15.71 33.98
CA VAL A 15 20.98 15.28 32.70
C VAL A 15 20.41 13.89 32.40
N LEU A 16 19.43 13.83 31.49
CA LEU A 16 18.90 12.58 30.96
C LEU A 16 19.92 12.00 29.97
N ILE A 17 20.70 11.03 30.42
CA ILE A 17 21.46 10.13 29.55
C ILE A 17 20.44 9.19 28.91
N SER A 18 19.89 9.59 27.76
CA SER A 18 18.97 8.75 27.01
C SER A 18 19.77 7.66 26.29
N SER A 19 19.80 6.47 26.87
CA SER A 19 20.18 5.23 26.19
C SER A 19 19.26 5.05 24.98
N GLY A 20 19.80 5.23 23.78
CA GLY A 20 19.08 5.06 22.53
C GLY A 20 18.71 3.60 22.30
N ALA A 21 17.55 3.18 22.84
CA ALA A 21 16.85 2.02 22.35
C ALA A 21 16.28 2.40 20.97
N ILE A 22 16.88 1.89 19.90
CA ILE A 22 16.28 1.92 18.57
C ILE A 22 15.05 1.02 18.65
N VAL A 23 13.90 1.62 18.95
CA VAL A 23 12.61 0.96 18.82
C VAL A 23 12.40 0.75 17.34
N PHE A 24 12.62 -0.48 16.86
CA PHE A 24 12.10 -0.93 15.58
C PHE A 24 10.58 -0.88 15.68
N VAL A 25 10.00 0.25 15.27
CA VAL A 25 8.56 0.34 15.01
C VAL A 25 8.32 -0.48 13.75
N PRO A 26 7.63 -1.63 13.81
CA PRO A 26 7.19 -2.29 12.58
C PRO A 26 6.35 -1.27 11.83
N ALA A 27 6.69 -1.01 10.57
CA ALA A 27 5.95 -0.11 9.70
C ALA A 27 4.48 -0.49 9.81
N SER A 28 3.69 0.41 10.40
CA SER A 28 2.26 0.26 10.57
C SER A 28 1.70 -0.25 9.25
N VAL A 29 0.98 -1.37 9.28
CA VAL A 29 0.16 -1.80 8.15
C VAL A 29 -0.78 -0.63 7.91
N ALA A 30 -0.47 0.21 6.91
CA ALA A 30 -1.30 1.36 6.59
C ALA A 30 -2.67 0.78 6.30
N SER A 31 -3.62 1.00 7.21
CA SER A 31 -5.00 0.59 7.02
C SER A 31 -5.57 1.58 6.02
N ALA A 32 -5.34 1.36 4.73
CA ALA A 32 -5.89 2.26 3.74
C ALA A 32 -7.40 2.15 3.72
N THR A 33 -8.01 3.31 3.49
CA THR A 33 -9.45 3.47 3.33
C THR A 33 -9.77 3.49 1.84
N GLU A 34 -11.05 3.35 1.48
CA GLU A 34 -11.47 3.48 0.07
C GLU A 34 -11.09 4.84 -0.54
N ASP A 35 -10.80 5.85 0.29
CA ASP A 35 -10.37 7.20 -0.13
C ASP A 35 -9.02 7.20 -0.87
N ASP A 36 -8.19 6.18 -0.68
CA ASP A 36 -6.91 6.05 -1.40
C ASP A 36 -7.10 5.50 -2.83
N CYS A 37 -8.32 5.09 -3.20
CA CYS A 37 -8.66 4.67 -4.55
C CYS A 37 -8.95 5.88 -5.45
N ASP A 38 -8.40 5.87 -6.67
CA ASP A 38 -8.60 6.98 -7.63
C ASP A 38 -9.88 6.81 -8.47
N GLY A 39 -10.49 5.61 -8.45
CA GLY A 39 -11.69 5.31 -9.21
C GLY A 39 -12.58 4.30 -8.51
N ILE A 40 -13.76 4.76 -8.07
CA ILE A 40 -14.81 3.91 -7.53
C ILE A 40 -15.70 3.43 -8.69
N ALA A 41 -15.93 2.12 -8.77
CA ALA A 41 -16.83 1.50 -9.74
C ALA A 41 -16.57 1.87 -11.21
N VAL A 42 -15.29 2.06 -11.59
CA VAL A 42 -14.91 2.36 -12.98
C VAL A 42 -15.48 1.31 -13.93
N VAL A 43 -16.34 1.76 -14.85
CA VAL A 43 -16.96 0.94 -15.88
C VAL A 43 -16.05 0.91 -17.09
N GLY A 44 -15.50 -0.26 -17.39
CA GLY A 44 -14.61 -0.47 -18.53
C GLY A 44 -14.32 -1.95 -18.73
N VAL A 45 -13.70 -2.28 -19.87
CA VAL A 45 -13.18 -3.63 -20.11
C VAL A 45 -11.81 -3.70 -19.46
N PHE A 46 -11.64 -4.60 -18.50
CA PHE A 46 -10.37 -4.81 -17.80
C PHE A 46 -9.75 -6.13 -18.23
N ARG A 47 -8.47 -6.11 -18.56
CA ARG A 47 -7.71 -7.29 -19.00
C ARG A 47 -6.50 -7.50 -18.11
N ALA A 48 -6.14 -8.76 -17.90
CA ALA A 48 -4.96 -9.12 -17.13
C ALA A 48 -3.70 -8.52 -17.76
N VAL A 49 -2.81 -8.01 -16.92
CA VAL A 49 -1.48 -7.60 -17.33
C VAL A 49 -0.62 -8.84 -17.59
N GLU A 50 -0.13 -9.00 -18.82
CA GLU A 50 0.56 -10.21 -19.30
C GLU A 50 2.02 -10.36 -18.81
N SER A 51 2.59 -9.34 -18.16
CA SER A 51 4.01 -9.29 -17.76
C SER A 51 4.40 -10.08 -16.50
N GLY A 52 3.52 -10.97 -16.04
CA GLY A 52 3.69 -11.67 -14.76
C GLY A 52 3.47 -10.80 -13.53
N ALA A 53 2.77 -9.67 -13.68
CA ALA A 53 2.22 -8.92 -12.54
C ALA A 53 1.11 -9.72 -11.82
N SER A 54 0.39 -10.54 -12.58
CA SER A 54 -0.55 -11.56 -12.07
C SER A 54 0.20 -12.77 -11.51
N PHE A 55 -0.35 -13.40 -10.47
CA PHE A 55 0.31 -14.51 -9.77
C PHE A 55 -0.68 -15.56 -9.28
N ASP A 56 -0.15 -16.77 -9.08
CA ASP A 56 -0.84 -17.88 -8.42
C ASP A 56 -0.27 -18.07 -7.02
N PHE A 57 -1.14 -18.17 -6.01
CA PHE A 57 -0.71 -18.37 -4.62
C PHE A 57 -1.72 -19.21 -3.85
N ARG A 58 -1.27 -20.35 -3.30
CA ARG A 58 -2.09 -21.25 -2.47
C ARG A 58 -3.45 -21.60 -3.11
N GLY A 59 -3.46 -21.81 -4.43
CA GLY A 59 -4.65 -22.13 -5.21
C GLY A 59 -5.53 -20.93 -5.59
N ARG A 60 -5.13 -19.69 -5.33
CA ARG A 60 -5.79 -18.47 -5.80
C ARG A 60 -5.06 -17.93 -7.02
N ARG A 61 -5.79 -17.66 -8.10
CA ARG A 61 -5.29 -16.89 -9.25
C ARG A 61 -5.62 -15.42 -9.05
N VAL A 62 -4.60 -14.59 -8.83
CA VAL A 62 -4.74 -13.15 -8.61
C VAL A 62 -4.21 -12.41 -9.82
N GLU A 63 -5.04 -11.54 -10.39
CA GLU A 63 -4.69 -10.73 -11.55
C GLU A 63 -4.60 -9.26 -11.18
N LEU A 64 -3.54 -8.61 -11.65
CA LEU A 64 -3.57 -7.17 -11.89
C LEU A 64 -4.21 -6.98 -13.27
N GLN A 65 -5.22 -6.14 -13.35
CA GLN A 65 -5.90 -5.84 -14.60
C GLN A 65 -5.83 -4.35 -14.91
N ASN A 66 -5.63 -4.01 -16.18
CA ASN A 66 -5.70 -2.65 -16.70
C ASN A 66 -6.93 -2.46 -17.56
N GLU A 67 -7.48 -1.24 -17.55
CA GLU A 67 -8.61 -0.85 -18.39
C GLU A 67 -8.19 -0.75 -19.86
N SER A 68 -8.64 -1.69 -20.70
CA SER A 68 -8.14 -1.85 -22.08
C SER A 68 -8.48 -0.73 -23.07
N ALA A 69 -9.35 0.22 -22.70
CA ALA A 69 -9.81 1.28 -23.61
C ALA A 69 -8.97 2.56 -23.48
N LEU A 70 -8.52 2.87 -22.27
CA LEU A 70 -7.81 4.11 -21.95
C LEU A 70 -6.49 3.87 -21.21
N ASP A 71 -6.23 2.64 -20.74
CA ASP A 71 -5.02 2.25 -19.98
C ASP A 71 -4.78 3.18 -18.77
N ARG A 72 -5.88 3.70 -18.20
CA ARG A 72 -5.81 4.71 -17.13
C ARG A 72 -5.88 4.11 -15.75
N TYR A 73 -6.60 3.01 -15.61
CA TYR A 73 -6.94 2.45 -14.32
C TYR A 73 -6.47 1.01 -14.20
N SER A 74 -5.95 0.68 -13.03
CA SER A 74 -5.67 -0.69 -12.64
C SER A 74 -6.53 -1.11 -11.46
N ARG A 75 -6.87 -2.40 -11.43
CA ARG A 75 -7.54 -3.05 -10.30
C ARG A 75 -6.98 -4.46 -10.09
N ALA A 76 -7.19 -5.02 -8.92
CA ALA A 76 -6.89 -6.42 -8.66
C ALA A 76 -8.17 -7.27 -8.67
N GLU A 77 -8.05 -8.51 -9.13
CA GLU A 77 -9.13 -9.50 -9.10
C GLU A 77 -8.60 -10.90 -8.76
N ILE A 78 -9.24 -11.61 -7.83
CA ILE A 78 -9.06 -13.05 -7.65
C ILE A 78 -9.95 -13.75 -8.67
N LYS A 79 -9.37 -14.19 -9.79
CA LYS A 79 -10.10 -14.86 -10.88
C LYS A 79 -10.66 -16.22 -10.48
N SER A 80 -9.94 -16.95 -9.65
CA SER A 80 -10.33 -18.30 -9.23
C SER A 80 -9.74 -18.64 -7.87
N GLY A 81 -10.38 -19.59 -7.20
CA GLY A 81 -9.91 -20.13 -5.93
C GLY A 81 -10.09 -19.24 -4.70
N ARG A 82 -10.86 -18.14 -4.81
CA ARG A 82 -11.21 -17.27 -3.67
C ARG A 82 -11.84 -18.09 -2.54
N ARG A 83 -11.43 -17.79 -1.31
CA ARG A 83 -12.01 -18.33 -0.08
C ARG A 83 -12.49 -17.21 0.84
N ALA A 84 -13.34 -17.56 1.80
CA ALA A 84 -13.76 -16.62 2.84
C ALA A 84 -12.54 -16.20 3.67
N GLY A 85 -12.46 -14.91 4.00
CA GLY A 85 -11.32 -14.33 4.72
C GLY A 85 -10.17 -13.85 3.82
N ASP A 86 -10.17 -14.19 2.53
CA ASP A 86 -9.21 -13.60 1.59
C ASP A 86 -9.41 -12.07 1.54
N ARG A 87 -8.31 -11.32 1.60
CA ARG A 87 -8.29 -9.86 1.46
C ARG A 87 -7.47 -9.45 0.25
N LEU A 88 -7.92 -8.46 -0.52
CA LEU A 88 -7.31 -8.05 -1.78
C LEU A 88 -7.20 -6.52 -1.86
N TRP A 89 -6.11 -6.01 -2.40
CA TRP A 89 -5.90 -4.57 -2.61
C TRP A 89 -4.96 -4.31 -3.78
N VAL A 90 -4.84 -3.04 -4.16
CA VAL A 90 -3.86 -2.58 -5.14
C VAL A 90 -2.94 -1.56 -4.48
N ASP A 91 -1.64 -1.76 -4.59
CA ASP A 91 -0.68 -0.72 -4.22
C ASP A 91 -0.39 0.15 -5.45
N ARG A 92 -0.18 1.46 -5.25
CA ARG A 92 0.22 2.42 -6.30
C ARG A 92 1.37 3.30 -5.82
N SER A 93 2.40 3.50 -6.64
CA SER A 93 3.50 4.42 -6.34
C SER A 93 3.03 5.88 -6.26
N HIS A 94 3.68 6.70 -5.43
CA HIS A 94 3.51 8.16 -5.52
C HIS A 94 4.31 8.78 -6.65
N ARG A 95 5.45 8.18 -6.98
CA ARG A 95 6.28 8.55 -8.12
C ARG A 95 5.65 8.11 -9.44
N SER A 96 5.77 8.97 -10.46
CA SER A 96 5.45 8.63 -11.84
C SER A 96 6.68 8.19 -12.65
N PHE A 97 6.42 7.46 -13.73
CA PHE A 97 7.34 6.84 -14.67
C PHE A 97 6.96 7.21 -16.12
N PRO A 98 6.92 8.51 -16.48
CA PRO A 98 6.31 8.98 -17.73
C PRO A 98 6.96 8.47 -19.03
N ASN A 99 8.16 7.91 -18.94
CA ASN A 99 8.95 7.43 -20.07
C ASN A 99 9.23 5.92 -19.99
N PHE A 100 8.44 5.17 -19.21
CA PHE A 100 8.66 3.74 -19.01
C PHE A 100 7.33 2.99 -18.87
N LYS A 101 7.12 1.98 -19.72
CA LYS A 101 6.06 0.98 -19.58
C LYS A 101 6.72 -0.35 -19.26
N GLY A 102 6.30 -1.03 -18.20
CA GLY A 102 6.96 -2.26 -17.81
C GLY A 102 6.95 -2.57 -16.31
N VAL A 103 7.71 -3.62 -15.96
CA VAL A 103 7.95 -3.97 -14.56
C VAL A 103 9.05 -3.09 -13.96
N VAL A 104 8.80 -2.53 -12.78
CA VAL A 104 9.82 -1.84 -11.97
C VAL A 104 10.10 -2.62 -10.68
N SER A 105 11.24 -2.36 -10.05
CA SER A 105 11.58 -2.97 -8.76
C SER A 105 10.75 -2.39 -7.62
N ASP A 106 10.62 -3.12 -6.50
CA ASP A 106 9.94 -2.63 -5.30
C ASP A 106 10.58 -1.35 -4.75
N GLN A 107 11.91 -1.27 -4.79
CA GLN A 107 12.66 -0.09 -4.36
C GLN A 107 12.37 1.13 -5.27
N GLN A 108 12.28 0.93 -6.59
CA GLN A 108 11.95 2.01 -7.53
C GLN A 108 10.52 2.50 -7.33
N ALA A 109 9.56 1.58 -7.20
CA ALA A 109 8.15 1.94 -7.03
C ALA A 109 7.89 2.69 -5.71
N LYS A 110 8.61 2.35 -4.63
CA LYS A 110 8.39 2.90 -3.30
C LYS A 110 9.29 4.06 -2.92
N SER A 111 10.16 4.54 -3.81
CA SER A 111 11.18 5.55 -3.48
C SER A 111 10.60 6.81 -2.85
N ASP A 112 9.41 7.21 -3.33
CA ASP A 112 8.73 8.45 -2.91
C ASP A 112 7.47 8.12 -2.09
N GLY A 113 7.40 6.89 -1.57
CA GLY A 113 6.21 6.33 -0.96
C GLY A 113 5.23 5.73 -1.96
N TRP A 114 4.18 5.13 -1.41
CA TRP A 114 3.12 4.46 -2.13
C TRP A 114 1.83 4.51 -1.31
N LYS A 115 0.69 4.33 -1.97
CA LYS A 115 -0.62 4.23 -1.34
C LYS A 115 -1.27 2.89 -1.63
N MET A 116 -2.17 2.46 -0.75
CA MET A 116 -2.90 1.21 -0.86
C MET A 116 -4.37 1.51 -1.16
N CYS A 117 -4.99 0.85 -2.11
CA CYS A 117 -6.44 0.91 -2.35
C CYS A 117 -7.08 -0.42 -1.91
N GLY A 118 -7.70 -0.43 -0.73
CA GLY A 118 -8.21 -1.61 -0.04
C GLY A 118 -7.74 -1.67 1.42
N PRO A 119 -7.82 -2.81 2.13
CA PRO A 119 -8.16 -4.14 1.64
C PRO A 119 -9.66 -4.39 1.48
N TYR A 120 -10.01 -5.13 0.43
CA TYR A 120 -11.36 -5.59 0.12
C TYR A 120 -11.50 -7.08 0.42
N THR A 121 -12.65 -7.50 0.93
CA THR A 121 -12.97 -8.94 1.12
C THR A 121 -13.62 -9.56 -0.12
N GLY A 122 -14.00 -8.75 -1.10
CA GLY A 122 -14.55 -9.19 -2.39
C GLY A 122 -13.52 -9.88 -3.28
N SER A 123 -13.98 -10.43 -4.41
CA SER A 123 -13.06 -10.97 -5.43
C SER A 123 -12.36 -9.88 -6.23
N ARG A 124 -12.78 -8.62 -6.12
CA ARG A 124 -12.29 -7.50 -6.93
C ARG A 124 -12.15 -6.26 -6.08
N THR A 125 -11.13 -5.47 -6.36
CA THR A 125 -10.90 -4.15 -5.73
C THR A 125 -11.61 -3.04 -6.49
N GLN A 126 -11.63 -1.84 -5.90
CA GLN A 126 -11.76 -0.60 -6.66
C GLN A 126 -10.47 -0.32 -7.45
N SER A 127 -10.46 0.78 -8.21
CA SER A 127 -9.38 1.09 -9.14
C SER A 127 -8.45 2.19 -8.62
N VAL A 128 -7.18 2.10 -9.02
CA VAL A 128 -6.19 3.19 -8.90
C VAL A 128 -5.82 3.68 -10.29
N PHE A 129 -5.42 4.94 -10.39
CA PHE A 129 -4.95 5.52 -11.63
C PHE A 129 -3.50 5.07 -11.90
N ASN A 130 -3.25 4.33 -12.98
CA ASN A 130 -1.94 3.74 -13.32
C ASN A 130 -1.26 4.41 -14.52
N ALA A 131 -1.90 5.27 -15.32
CA ALA A 131 -1.37 5.75 -16.61
C ALA A 131 0.13 6.17 -16.71
N ASN A 132 0.78 6.56 -15.61
CA ASN A 132 2.24 6.64 -15.51
C ASN A 132 2.76 6.23 -14.11
N PHE A 133 1.97 5.54 -13.29
CA PHE A 133 2.33 5.18 -11.92
C PHE A 133 2.45 3.67 -11.83
N ALA A 134 3.43 3.16 -11.10
CA ALA A 134 3.51 1.73 -10.91
C ALA A 134 2.37 1.26 -10.01
N ALA A 135 1.66 0.19 -10.38
CA ALA A 135 0.70 -0.49 -9.52
C ALA A 135 0.99 -1.99 -9.41
N ARG A 136 0.52 -2.62 -8.33
CA ARG A 136 0.58 -4.08 -8.17
C ARG A 136 -0.64 -4.62 -7.45
N ALA A 137 -1.04 -5.84 -7.81
CA ALA A 137 -2.03 -6.58 -7.05
C ALA A 137 -1.38 -7.21 -5.82
N CYS A 138 -2.05 -7.11 -4.68
CA CYS A 138 -1.64 -7.74 -3.43
C CYS A 138 -2.86 -8.35 -2.75
N GLY A 139 -2.62 -9.38 -1.95
CA GLY A 139 -3.67 -9.94 -1.10
C GLY A 139 -3.11 -10.68 0.10
N GLU A 140 -3.99 -10.92 1.07
CA GLU A 140 -3.75 -11.78 2.21
C GLU A 140 -4.58 -13.05 2.07
N PHE A 141 -3.89 -14.19 2.09
CA PHE A 141 -4.47 -15.50 1.83
C PHE A 141 -4.02 -16.46 2.93
N ASP A 142 -4.99 -16.90 3.76
CA ASP A 142 -4.73 -17.75 4.91
C ASP A 142 -3.67 -17.12 5.86
N GLY A 143 -3.80 -15.82 6.13
CA GLY A 143 -2.92 -15.04 7.02
C GLY A 143 -1.56 -14.63 6.44
N ILE A 144 -1.29 -14.93 5.15
CA ILE A 144 -0.03 -14.55 4.50
C ILE A 144 -0.27 -13.53 3.40
N THR A 145 0.44 -12.42 3.47
CA THR A 145 0.48 -11.41 2.41
C THR A 145 1.33 -11.86 1.23
N LYS A 146 0.77 -11.79 0.02
CA LYS A 146 1.47 -11.98 -1.24
C LYS A 146 1.14 -10.85 -2.19
N CYS A 147 2.19 -10.31 -2.82
CA CYS A 147 2.08 -9.30 -3.86
C CYS A 147 2.67 -9.80 -5.17
N GLY A 148 2.11 -9.30 -6.28
CA GLY A 148 2.68 -9.39 -7.61
C GLY A 148 3.79 -8.37 -7.84
N LYS A 149 4.25 -8.31 -9.09
CA LYS A 149 5.22 -7.30 -9.54
C LYS A 149 4.57 -5.94 -9.71
N TRP A 150 5.35 -4.88 -9.51
CA TRP A 150 4.96 -3.52 -9.86
C TRP A 150 4.98 -3.34 -11.38
N TRP A 151 3.87 -2.86 -11.94
CA TRP A 151 3.68 -2.61 -13.37
C TRP A 151 3.30 -1.16 -13.63
N VAL A 152 4.00 -0.53 -14.55
CA VAL A 152 3.61 0.75 -15.16
C VAL A 152 2.94 0.45 -16.49
N ASP A 153 1.71 0.91 -16.64
CA ASP A 153 0.95 0.82 -17.89
C ASP A 153 1.42 1.82 -18.97
#